data_AF-A0A8T6Q2A1-F1
#
_entry.id   AF-A0A8T6Q2A1-F1
#
_cell.length_a   1.000
_cell.length_b   1.000
_cell.length_c   1.000
_cell.angle_alpha   90.00
_cell.angle_beta   90.00
_cell.angle_gamma   90.00
#
_symmetry.space_group_name_H-M   'P 1'
#
loop_
_entity.id
_entity.type
_entity.pdbx_description
1 polymer ?
#
loop_
_entity_poly.entity_id
_entity_poly.type
_entity_poly.pdbx_seq_one_letter_code
_entity_poly.pdbx_strand_id
1 'polypeptide(L)' 'MYLTLQEWNARQRRPRSLETVRRWVRECRIFPPPVKDGREYLFHESAVKVDLNRPVTG' A
#
# COMPACT_ATOMS: atom_id res chain seq x y z
N MET A 1 0.75 -9.73 10.87
CA MET A 1 -0.70 -9.83 10.57
C MET A 1 -0.97 -9.20 9.19
N TYR A 2 -1.94 -9.72 8.43
CA TYR A 2 -2.33 -9.17 7.12
C TYR A 2 -3.62 -8.37 7.23
N LEU A 3 -3.73 -7.35 6.38
CA LEU A 3 -4.87 -6.45 6.28
C LEU A 3 -5.38 -6.43 4.83
N THR A 4 -6.70 -6.32 4.66
CA THR A 4 -7.27 -6.03 3.35
C THR A 4 -6.84 -4.63 2.88
N LEU A 5 -6.94 -4.39 1.56
CA LEU A 5 -6.67 -3.06 0.99
C LEU A 5 -7.51 -1.96 1.67
N GLN A 6 -8.77 -2.25 2.00
CA GLN A 6 -9.67 -1.30 2.66
C GLN A 6 -9.22 -1.00 4.09
N GLU A 7 -8.89 -2.02 4.87
CA GLU A 7 -8.43 -1.86 6.26
C GLU A 7 -7.09 -1.12 6.33
N TRP A 8 -6.12 -1.51 5.48
CA TRP A 8 -4.83 -0.83 5.43
C TRP A 8 -5.00 0.66 5.07
N ASN A 9 -5.86 0.96 4.11
CA ASN A 9 -6.15 2.34 3.69
C ASN A 9 -6.84 3.15 4.80
N ALA A 10 -7.77 2.55 5.54
CA ALA A 10 -8.47 3.20 6.65
C ALA A 10 -7.52 3.55 7.82
N ARG A 11 -6.43 2.81 7.99
CA ARG A 11 -5.40 3.07 9.01
C ARG A 11 -4.39 4.15 8.60
N GLN A 12 -4.38 4.60 7.35
CA GLN A 12 -3.47 5.66 6.92
C GLN A 12 -3.90 7.00 7.50
N ARG A 13 -2.94 7.89 7.78
CA ARG A 13 -3.20 9.27 8.26
C ARG A 13 -4.21 10.02 7.37
N ARG A 14 -4.21 9.73 6.06
CA ARG A 14 -5.16 10.28 5.09
C ARG A 14 -5.60 9.18 4.13
N PRO A 15 -6.72 8.49 4.39
CA PRO A 15 -7.27 7.50 3.49
C PRO A 15 -7.53 8.10 2.10
N ARG A 16 -7.34 7.30 1.05
CA ARG A 16 -7.61 7.68 -0.35
C ARG A 16 -8.67 6.77 -0.96
N SER A 17 -9.08 7.04 -2.20
CA SER A 17 -9.94 6.10 -2.93
C SER A 17 -9.21 4.77 -3.09
N LEU A 18 -9.95 3.66 -3.05
CA LEU A 18 -9.37 2.32 -3.20
C LEU A 18 -8.66 2.17 -4.55
N GLU A 19 -9.16 2.82 -5.60
CA GLU A 19 -8.48 2.85 -6.91
C GLU A 19 -7.12 3.54 -6.87
N THR A 20 -6.98 4.63 -6.10
CA THR A 20 -5.69 5.30 -5.89
C THR A 20 -4.70 4.35 -5.22
N VAL A 21 -5.15 3.61 -4.19
CA VAL A 21 -4.30 2.63 -3.49
C VAL A 21 -3.94 1.46 -4.42
N ARG A 22 -4.88 0.94 -5.21
CA ARG A 22 -4.60 -0.08 -6.24
C ARG A 22 -3.56 0.40 -7.26
N ARG A 23 -3.63 1.68 -7.65
CA ARG A 23 -2.62 2.29 -8.53
C ARG A 23 -1.24 2.33 -7.86
N TRP A 24 -1.15 2.67 -6.57
CA TRP A 24 0.12 2.60 -5.84
C TRP A 24 0.71 1.19 -5.79
N VAL A 25 -0.11 0.16 -5.62
CA VAL A 25 0.35 -1.24 -5.69
C VAL A 25 0.91 -1.58 -7.07
N ARG A 26 0.20 -1.21 -8.15
CA ARG A 26 0.66 -1.43 -9.54
C ARG A 26 1.94 -0.67 -9.87
N GLU A 27 2.14 0.50 -9.28
CA GLU A 27 3.34 1.34 -9.44
C GLU A 27 4.46 0.99 -8.45
N CYS A 28 4.36 -0.15 -7.74
CA CYS A 28 5.36 -0.59 -6.75
C CYS A 28 5.68 0.45 -5.66
N ARG A 29 4.68 1.26 -5.26
CA ARG A 29 4.83 2.32 -4.24
C ARG A 29 4.48 1.86 -2.83
N ILE A 30 4.35 0.56 -2.57
CA ILE A 30 4.04 0.00 -1.23
C ILE A 30 5.12 -1.01 -0.86
N PHE A 31 5.69 -0.89 0.35
CA PHE A 31 6.70 -1.81 0.85
C PHE A 31 6.42 -2.27 2.30
N PRO A 32 6.50 -3.59 2.61
CA PRO A 32 6.64 -4.69 1.65
C PRO A 32 5.48 -4.75 0.64
N PRO A 33 5.72 -5.29 -0.57
CA PRO A 33 4.69 -5.36 -1.61
C PRO A 33 3.52 -6.23 -1.16
N PRO A 34 2.27 -5.80 -1.37
CA PRO A 34 1.09 -6.59 -1.02
C PRO A 34 1.02 -7.89 -1.83
N VAL A 35 0.52 -8.94 -1.19
CA VAL A 35 0.25 -10.22 -1.86
C VAL A 35 -1.13 -10.15 -2.52
N LYS A 36 -1.24 -10.62 -3.77
CA LYS A 36 -2.54 -10.75 -4.42
C LYS A 36 -3.11 -12.14 -4.11
N ASP A 37 -4.19 -12.18 -3.33
CA ASP A 37 -4.88 -13.41 -2.94
C ASP A 37 -6.27 -13.43 -3.58
N GLY A 38 -6.42 -14.21 -4.65
CA GLY A 38 -7.63 -14.25 -5.46
C GLY A 38 -8.03 -12.87 -6.02
N ARG A 39 -9.10 -12.30 -5.46
CA ARG A 39 -9.69 -11.00 -5.89
C ARG A 39 -9.19 -9.81 -5.07
N GLU A 40 -8.43 -10.04 -4.00
CA GLU A 40 -8.06 -9.02 -3.03
C GLU A 40 -6.55 -8.87 -2.89
N TYR A 41 -6.11 -7.75 -2.30
CA TYR A 41 -4.72 -7.53 -1.91
C TYR A 41 -4.60 -7.62 -0.39
N LEU A 42 -3.61 -8.39 0.05
CA LEU A 42 -3.22 -8.55 1.43
C LEU A 42 -1.97 -7.72 1.72
N PHE A 43 -2.12 -6.72 2.56
CA PHE A 43 -1.05 -5.83 3.01
C PHE A 43 -0.49 -6.36 4.32
N HIS A 44 0.83 -6.41 4.45
CA HIS A 44 1.44 -6.59 5.76
C HIS A 44 1.07 -5.40 6.65
N GLU A 45 0.86 -5.61 7.95
CA GLU A 45 0.51 -4.52 8.88
C GLU A 45 1.54 -3.38 8.91
N SER A 46 2.81 -3.70 8.64
CA SER A 46 3.92 -2.75 8.58
C SER A 46 4.13 -2.14 7.19
N ALA A 47 3.25 -2.43 6.22
CA ALA A 47 3.38 -1.90 4.87
C ALA A 47 3.22 -0.38 4.85
N VAL A 48 4.18 0.29 4.21
CA VAL A 48 4.22 1.74 4.09
C VAL A 48 4.21 2.15 2.62
N LYS A 49 3.64 3.32 2.34
CA LYS A 49 3.74 3.92 1.01
C LYS A 49 5.14 4.54 0.85
N VAL A 50 5.90 4.06 -0.12
CA VAL A 50 7.20 4.64 -0.49
C VAL A 50 7.01 5.69 -1.58
N ASP A 51 7.81 6.76 -1.52
CA ASP A 51 7.82 7.79 -2.54
C ASP A 51 9.05 7.60 -3.44
N LEU A 52 8.81 7.17 -4.67
CA LEU A 52 9.88 6.86 -5.63
C LEU A 52 10.60 8.11 -6.16
N ASN A 53 10.06 9.32 -5.89
CA ASN A 53 10.64 10.59 -6.35
C ASN A 53 11.39 11.31 -5.23
N ARG A 54 11.42 10.77 -4.01
CA ARG A 54 12.16 11.40 -2.92
C ARG A 54 13.61 10.89 -2.97
N PRO A 55 14.59 11.75 -3.27
CA PRO A 55 15.98 11.32 -3.20
C PRO A 55 16.29 10.86 -1.78
N VAL A 56 16.92 9.69 -1.65
CA VAL A 56 17.53 9.25 -0.40
C VAL A 56 18.65 10.25 -0.13
N THR A 57 18.39 11.23 0.74
CA THR A 57 19.43 12.11 1.24
C THR A 57 20.19 11.30 2.28
N GLY A 58 21.38 10.84 1.90
CA GLY A 58 22.37 10.27 2.82
C GLY A 58 23.09 11.37 3.59
#